data_AF-A0A941KG10-F1
#
_entry.id   AF-A0A941KG10-F1
#
_cell.length_a   1.000
_cell.length_b   1.000
_cell.length_c   1.000
_cell.angle_alpha   90.00
_cell.angle_beta   90.00
_cell.angle_gamma   90.00
#
_symmetry.space_group_name_H-M   'P 1'
#
loop_
_entity.id
_entity.type
_entity.pdbx_description
1 polymer ?
#
loop_
_entity_poly.entity_id
_entity_poly.type
_entity_poly.pdbx_seq_one_letter_code
_entity_poly.pdbx_strand_id
1 'polypeptide(L)'
;MRLDLSDPIWSRLYGPHGVPRQPDLPERLGRLSARWDEEAAQLLFWHELHHQEELYPLTYAVLPWLRLLAPQSERVAEFYAQVLFCARRQGEETAPFRGLSLRPQDHAHPWLPPAQRLQETDMPVLAALADWLRGEGAALAALCLAAVPEDQPALAAHLVGGVAGWNGARDLPLAMRMWADGEEIARIRAEGAPGAVDRIQALHLADALQARVPDLSSFLRAYVSC
;
A
#
# COMPACT_ATOMS: atom_id res chain seq x y z
N MET A 1 6.17 0.85 15.47
CA MET A 1 7.30 1.79 15.61
C MET A 1 7.00 3.03 14.80
N ARG A 2 7.45 4.20 15.24
CA ARG A 2 7.38 5.47 14.50
C ARG A 2 8.73 6.16 14.67
N LEU A 3 9.34 6.59 13.57
CA LEU A 3 10.61 7.31 13.61
C LEU A 3 10.41 8.73 14.14
N ASP A 4 11.33 9.19 14.99
CA ASP A 4 11.37 10.59 15.39
C ASP A 4 11.66 11.46 14.17
N LEU A 5 11.02 12.63 14.05
CA LEU A 5 11.26 13.55 12.94
C LEU A 5 12.69 14.10 12.94
N SER A 6 13.39 14.09 14.08
CA SER A 6 14.80 14.49 14.17
C SER A 6 15.78 13.34 13.88
N ASP A 7 15.31 12.13 13.60
CA ASP A 7 16.20 10.98 13.36
C ASP A 7 17.06 11.20 12.09
N PRO A 8 18.39 11.06 12.17
CA PRO A 8 19.25 11.27 11.00
C PRO A 8 18.99 10.28 9.85
N ILE A 9 18.29 9.16 10.08
CA ILE A 9 17.95 8.20 9.01
C ILE A 9 17.09 8.82 7.90
N TRP A 10 16.32 9.89 8.18
CA TRP A 10 15.55 10.59 7.16
C TRP A 10 16.42 11.13 6.02
N SER A 11 17.73 11.30 6.22
CA SER A 11 18.68 11.69 5.16
C SER A 11 19.07 10.53 4.22
N ARG A 12 18.59 9.31 4.48
CA ARG A 12 18.93 8.08 3.74
C ARG A 12 17.71 7.32 3.25
N LEU A 13 16.53 7.61 3.81
CA LEU A 13 15.26 7.06 3.33
C LEU A 13 14.87 7.72 2.00
N TYR A 14 14.93 6.95 0.92
CA TYR A 14 14.62 7.43 -0.43
C TYR A 14 13.21 7.03 -0.86
N GLY A 15 12.62 7.83 -1.75
CA GLY A 15 11.39 7.56 -2.49
C GLY A 15 11.63 7.47 -4.01
N PRO A 16 10.60 7.64 -4.84
CA PRO A 16 10.68 7.57 -6.31
C PRO A 16 11.68 8.55 -6.93
N HIS A 17 11.93 9.68 -6.27
CA HIS A 17 12.73 10.79 -6.78
C HIS A 17 14.05 10.98 -6.01
N GLY A 18 14.50 9.96 -5.29
CA GLY A 18 15.68 10.07 -4.42
C GLY A 18 15.34 10.27 -2.95
N VAL A 19 16.36 10.65 -2.17
CA VAL A 19 16.13 11.16 -0.81
C VAL A 19 15.51 12.56 -0.93
N PRO A 20 14.37 12.84 -0.27
CA PRO A 20 13.79 14.17 -0.24
C PRO A 20 14.85 15.19 0.20
N ARG A 21 14.91 16.35 -0.48
CA ARG A 21 15.85 17.40 -0.08
C ARG A 21 15.54 17.79 1.36
N GLN A 22 16.47 17.59 2.27
CA GLN A 22 16.29 18.06 3.64
C GLN A 22 16.18 19.59 3.64
N PRO A 23 15.27 20.17 4.45
CA PRO A 23 14.47 19.56 5.53
C PRO A 23 13.06 19.04 5.13
N ASP A 24 12.74 18.91 3.85
CA ASP A 24 11.36 18.97 3.36
C ASP A 24 10.39 17.95 3.97
N LEU A 25 10.75 16.66 4.11
CA LEU A 25 9.76 15.66 4.50
C LEU A 25 9.42 15.64 5.99
N PRO A 26 10.37 15.56 6.94
CA PRO A 26 10.04 15.66 8.37
C PRO A 26 9.29 16.95 8.70
N GLU A 27 9.65 18.06 8.05
CA GLU A 27 8.93 19.33 8.21
C GLU A 27 7.50 19.26 7.66
N ARG A 28 7.28 18.66 6.48
CA ARG A 28 5.93 18.43 5.92
C ARG A 28 5.08 17.55 6.84
N LEU A 29 5.63 16.47 7.39
CA LEU A 29 4.93 15.64 8.38
C LEU A 29 4.61 16.43 9.64
N GLY A 30 5.53 17.28 10.10
CA GLY A 30 5.29 18.22 11.19
C GLY A 30 4.14 19.19 10.91
N ARG A 31 4.07 19.74 9.68
CA ARG A 31 2.97 20.62 9.26
C ARG A 31 1.64 19.88 9.19
N LEU A 32 1.60 18.69 8.57
CA LEU A 32 0.42 17.84 8.54
C LEU A 32 -0.04 17.43 9.95
N SER A 33 0.91 17.24 10.87
CA SER A 33 0.60 16.94 12.28
C SER A 33 0.00 18.12 13.01
N ALA A 34 0.41 19.35 12.70
CA ALA A 34 -0.14 20.55 13.30
C ALA A 34 -1.51 20.89 12.70
N ARG A 35 -1.68 20.66 11.41
CA ARG A 35 -2.92 20.88 10.67
C ARG A 35 -2.96 19.98 9.43
N TRP A 36 -3.95 19.10 9.38
CA TRP A 36 -4.17 18.27 8.21
C TRP A 36 -4.50 19.14 6.99
N ASP A 37 -3.74 18.95 5.93
CA ASP A 37 -3.93 19.57 4.63
C ASP A 37 -4.06 18.43 3.61
N GLU A 38 -5.25 18.31 3.03
CA GLU A 38 -5.59 17.17 2.18
C GLU A 38 -4.88 17.22 0.82
N GLU A 39 -4.68 18.40 0.25
CA GLU A 39 -3.96 18.55 -1.02
C GLU A 39 -2.47 18.23 -0.82
N ALA A 40 -1.88 18.73 0.27
CA ALA A 40 -0.51 18.40 0.63
C ALA A 40 -0.32 16.89 0.90
N ALA A 41 -1.30 16.26 1.55
CA ALA A 41 -1.29 14.81 1.79
C ALA A 41 -1.39 14.01 0.48
N GLN A 42 -2.26 14.41 -0.45
CA GLN A 42 -2.39 13.76 -1.77
C GLN A 42 -1.10 13.86 -2.59
N LEU A 43 -0.47 15.04 -2.60
CA LEU A 43 0.83 15.22 -3.24
C LEU A 43 1.87 14.26 -2.64
N LEU A 44 1.94 14.20 -1.31
CA LEU A 44 2.83 13.29 -0.60
C LEU A 44 2.57 11.82 -1.00
N PHE A 45 1.32 11.38 -0.96
CA PHE A 45 0.92 9.99 -1.23
C PHE A 45 1.34 9.53 -2.63
N TRP A 46 1.01 10.32 -3.65
CA TRP A 46 1.08 9.86 -5.04
C TRP A 46 2.32 10.32 -5.80
N HIS A 47 3.06 11.30 -5.27
CA HIS A 47 4.31 11.74 -5.90
C HIS A 47 5.57 11.34 -5.12
N GLU A 48 5.51 11.25 -3.79
CA GLU A 48 6.72 11.07 -2.97
C GLU A 48 6.80 9.73 -2.26
N LEU A 49 5.67 9.12 -1.91
CA LEU A 49 5.65 7.84 -1.18
C LEU A 49 5.44 6.63 -2.10
N HIS A 50 5.06 6.84 -3.35
CA HIS A 50 4.70 5.74 -4.24
C HIS A 50 4.89 6.19 -5.69
N HIS A 51 5.28 5.24 -6.55
CA HIS A 51 5.24 5.44 -7.99
C HIS A 51 4.90 4.12 -8.69
N GLN A 52 3.83 4.14 -9.49
CA GLN A 52 3.28 2.98 -10.21
C GLN A 52 2.81 1.84 -9.30
N GLU A 53 3.69 0.87 -9.02
CA GLU A 53 3.43 -0.22 -8.07
C GLU A 53 4.62 -0.47 -7.14
N GLU A 54 5.59 0.45 -7.13
CA GLU A 54 6.76 0.39 -6.29
C GLU A 54 6.54 1.16 -4.98
N LEU A 55 7.02 0.54 -3.90
CA LEU A 55 7.13 1.16 -2.59
C LEU A 55 8.61 1.34 -2.26
N TYR A 56 8.88 2.20 -1.30
CA TYR A 56 10.23 2.61 -0.96
C TYR A 56 10.41 2.66 0.56
N PRO A 57 11.64 2.60 1.09
CA PRO A 57 11.87 2.72 2.54
C PRO A 57 11.20 3.96 3.16
N LEU A 58 11.14 5.05 2.40
CA LEU A 58 10.43 6.27 2.77
C LEU A 58 8.93 6.05 3.00
N THR A 59 8.25 5.28 2.15
CA THR A 59 6.84 4.93 2.31
C THR A 59 6.61 4.32 3.70
N TYR A 60 7.40 3.31 4.04
CA TYR A 60 7.25 2.56 5.29
C TYR A 60 7.57 3.41 6.52
N ALA A 61 8.52 4.34 6.42
CA ALA A 61 8.82 5.29 7.48
C ALA A 61 7.68 6.28 7.74
N VAL A 62 6.91 6.64 6.71
CA VAL A 62 5.82 7.61 6.79
C VAL A 62 4.50 6.98 7.24
N LEU A 63 4.23 5.71 6.92
CA LEU A 63 2.98 5.04 7.30
C LEU A 63 2.61 5.15 8.79
N PRO A 64 3.53 4.94 9.77
CA PRO A 64 3.20 5.12 11.19
C PRO A 64 2.76 6.54 11.55
N TRP A 65 3.31 7.54 10.86
CA TRP A 65 2.88 8.94 11.02
C TRP A 65 1.49 9.14 10.43
N LEU A 66 1.23 8.67 9.22
CA LEU A 66 -0.10 8.78 8.62
C LEU A 66 -1.16 8.10 9.47
N ARG A 67 -0.86 6.92 10.02
CA ARG A 67 -1.79 6.18 10.88
C ARG A 67 -2.25 6.97 12.11
N LEU A 68 -1.38 7.85 12.63
CA LEU A 68 -1.67 8.69 13.78
C LEU A 68 -2.38 10.00 13.38
N LEU A 69 -1.94 10.62 12.29
CA LEU A 69 -2.30 12.00 11.94
C LEU A 69 -3.51 12.08 10.99
N ALA A 70 -3.67 11.08 10.12
CA ALA A 70 -4.60 11.16 9.02
C ALA A 70 -6.05 10.99 9.51
N PRO A 71 -6.99 11.81 9.00
CA PRO A 71 -8.40 11.59 9.24
C PRO A 71 -8.85 10.30 8.56
N GLN A 72 -9.89 9.68 9.11
CA GLN A 72 -10.57 8.59 8.43
C GLN A 72 -11.36 9.16 7.26
N SER A 73 -10.77 9.06 6.06
CA SER A 73 -11.33 9.57 4.81
C SER A 73 -11.06 8.57 3.69
N GLU A 74 -11.89 8.61 2.64
CA GLU A 74 -11.75 7.76 1.46
C GLU A 74 -10.35 7.89 0.83
N ARG A 75 -9.85 9.13 0.71
CA ARG A 75 -8.53 9.44 0.15
C ARG A 75 -7.36 8.81 0.92
N VAL A 76 -7.47 8.75 2.24
CA VAL A 76 -6.45 8.10 3.09
C VAL A 76 -6.57 6.57 2.99
N ALA A 77 -7.79 6.04 2.98
CA ALA A 77 -8.04 4.62 2.81
C ALA A 77 -7.57 4.12 1.42
N GLU A 78 -7.74 4.92 0.38
CA GLU A 78 -7.28 4.63 -0.98
C GLU A 78 -5.75 4.45 -1.01
N PHE A 79 -5.02 5.35 -0.36
CA PHE A 79 -3.57 5.22 -0.25
C PHE A 79 -3.16 3.98 0.56
N TYR A 80 -3.82 3.71 1.69
CA TYR A 80 -3.56 2.48 2.45
C TYR A 80 -3.83 1.22 1.63
N ALA A 81 -4.92 1.18 0.86
CA ALA A 81 -5.24 0.05 0.00
C ALA A 81 -4.15 -0.17 -1.05
N GLN A 82 -3.65 0.90 -1.67
CA GLN A 82 -2.53 0.81 -2.62
C GLN A 82 -1.27 0.27 -1.94
N VAL A 83 -0.91 0.77 -0.76
CA VAL A 83 0.27 0.32 -0.03
C VAL A 83 0.14 -1.15 0.37
N LEU A 84 -1.00 -1.57 0.90
CA LEU A 84 -1.27 -2.96 1.28
C LEU A 84 -1.17 -3.91 0.09
N PHE A 85 -1.73 -3.50 -1.06
CA PHE A 85 -1.61 -4.24 -2.31
C PHE A 85 -0.15 -4.37 -2.75
N CYS A 86 0.57 -3.26 -2.89
CA CYS A 86 1.94 -3.24 -3.39
C CYS A 86 2.92 -3.94 -2.45
N ALA A 87 2.78 -3.80 -1.13
CA ALA A 87 3.70 -4.37 -0.15
C ALA A 87 3.78 -5.90 -0.23
N ARG A 88 2.66 -6.55 -0.57
CA ARG A 88 2.52 -8.02 -0.65
C ARG A 88 2.57 -8.56 -2.08
N ARG A 89 2.52 -7.68 -3.08
CA ARG A 89 2.64 -8.05 -4.49
C ARG A 89 4.09 -8.40 -4.80
N GLN A 90 4.36 -9.70 -5.03
CA GLN A 90 5.64 -10.28 -5.45
C GLN A 90 6.87 -9.55 -4.86
N GLY A 91 7.16 -9.80 -3.58
CA GLY A 91 8.45 -9.43 -3.02
C GLY A 91 9.55 -10.30 -3.63
N GLU A 92 10.74 -9.70 -3.81
CA GLU A 92 11.99 -10.45 -3.90
C GLU A 92 11.99 -11.49 -2.77
N GLU A 93 12.39 -12.75 -3.04
CA GLU A 93 12.24 -13.91 -2.13
C GLU A 93 12.75 -13.65 -0.69
N THR A 94 13.55 -12.61 -0.51
CA THR A 94 14.32 -12.30 0.69
C THR A 94 13.90 -11.01 1.39
N ALA A 95 12.96 -10.23 0.83
CA ALA A 95 12.47 -9.00 1.44
C ALA A 95 11.13 -9.23 2.16
N PRO A 96 10.92 -8.68 3.37
CA PRO A 96 9.64 -8.80 4.09
C PRO A 96 8.46 -8.17 3.33
N PHE A 97 8.71 -7.08 2.61
CA PHE A 97 7.75 -6.39 1.74
C PHE A 97 8.48 -5.77 0.54
N ARG A 98 7.75 -5.53 -0.56
CA ARG A 98 8.29 -4.90 -1.77
C ARG A 98 8.95 -3.55 -1.44
N GLY A 99 10.20 -3.35 -1.86
CA GLY A 99 10.92 -2.09 -1.61
C GLY A 99 11.43 -1.89 -0.18
N LEU A 100 11.32 -2.91 0.68
CA LEU A 100 11.84 -2.90 2.06
C LEU A 100 12.77 -4.09 2.31
N SER A 101 13.82 -4.23 1.50
CA SER A 101 14.87 -5.22 1.75
C SER A 101 15.57 -4.96 3.08
N LEU A 102 16.14 -6.02 3.66
CA LEU A 102 16.99 -5.95 4.86
C LEU A 102 18.47 -6.16 4.52
N ARG A 103 18.83 -6.04 3.24
CA ARG A 103 20.20 -6.15 2.74
C ARG A 103 20.66 -4.78 2.25
N PRO A 104 21.77 -4.24 2.78
CA PRO A 104 22.26 -2.93 2.38
C PRO A 104 22.54 -2.81 0.87
N GLN A 105 22.99 -3.88 0.22
CA GLN A 105 23.27 -3.86 -1.22
C GLN A 105 22.03 -3.59 -2.08
N ASP A 106 20.84 -3.99 -1.64
CA ASP A 106 19.59 -3.79 -2.40
C ASP A 106 19.15 -2.31 -2.39
N HIS A 107 19.76 -1.52 -1.49
CA HIS A 107 19.56 -0.08 -1.38
C HIS A 107 20.73 0.73 -1.96
N ALA A 108 21.77 0.08 -2.49
CA ALA A 108 22.97 0.72 -3.03
C ALA A 108 22.76 1.22 -4.47
N HIS A 109 21.64 1.89 -4.73
CA HIS A 109 21.25 2.36 -6.06
C HIS A 109 22.30 3.31 -6.66
N PRO A 110 22.67 3.14 -7.95
CA PRO A 110 23.72 3.95 -8.58
C PRO A 110 23.34 5.43 -8.68
N TRP A 111 22.04 5.73 -8.75
CA TRP A 111 21.49 7.08 -8.78
C TRP A 111 21.43 7.77 -7.40
N LEU A 112 21.66 7.04 -6.30
CA LEU A 112 21.83 7.62 -4.97
C LEU A 112 23.30 7.98 -4.70
N PRO A 113 23.60 9.21 -4.24
CA PRO A 113 24.90 9.56 -3.70
C PRO A 113 25.32 8.59 -2.58
N PRO A 114 26.60 8.19 -2.47
CA PRO A 114 27.04 7.25 -1.44
C PRO A 114 26.69 7.64 0.00
N ALA A 115 26.73 8.94 0.32
CA ALA A 115 26.36 9.46 1.64
C ALA A 115 24.87 9.34 1.99
N GLN A 116 24.01 9.14 0.98
CA GLN A 116 22.56 9.01 1.11
C GLN A 116 22.08 7.55 1.01
N ARG A 117 22.99 6.60 0.76
CA ARG A 117 22.62 5.18 0.70
C ARG A 117 22.40 4.66 2.11
N LEU A 118 21.40 3.80 2.25
CA LEU A 118 21.17 3.05 3.48
C LEU A 118 22.38 2.16 3.79
N GLN A 119 22.74 2.11 5.05
CA GLN A 119 23.89 1.41 5.58
C GLN A 119 23.46 0.16 6.35
N GLU A 120 24.41 -0.71 6.68
CA GLU A 120 24.16 -1.88 7.52
C GLU A 120 23.54 -1.51 8.88
N THR A 121 23.96 -0.39 9.45
CA THR A 121 23.43 0.17 10.70
C THR A 121 21.97 0.63 10.60
N ASP A 122 21.43 0.84 9.39
CA ASP A 122 20.04 1.25 9.16
C ASP A 122 19.09 0.04 9.07
N MET A 123 19.61 -1.17 8.82
CA MET A 123 18.77 -2.36 8.61
C MET A 123 17.88 -2.73 9.80
N PRO A 124 18.32 -2.57 11.07
CA PRO A 124 17.43 -2.77 12.22
C PRO A 124 16.21 -1.83 12.21
N VAL A 125 16.37 -0.61 11.67
CA VAL A 125 15.25 0.33 11.53
C VAL A 125 14.27 -0.15 10.48
N LEU A 126 14.74 -0.59 9.32
CA LEU A 126 13.86 -1.16 8.28
C LEU A 126 13.14 -2.42 8.76
N ALA A 127 13.83 -3.29 9.50
CA ALA A 127 13.23 -4.46 10.12
C ALA A 127 12.08 -4.08 11.06
N ALA A 128 12.28 -3.06 11.90
CA ALA A 128 11.24 -2.62 12.83
C ALA A 128 10.08 -1.89 12.14
N LEU A 129 10.30 -1.22 11.00
CA LEU A 129 9.23 -0.73 10.13
C LEU A 129 8.44 -1.88 9.50
N ALA A 130 9.12 -2.94 9.06
CA ALA A 130 8.47 -4.14 8.55
C ALA A 130 7.63 -4.83 9.64
N ASP A 131 8.16 -4.96 10.85
CA ASP A 131 7.44 -5.53 11.99
C ASP A 131 6.21 -4.70 12.34
N TRP A 132 6.32 -3.38 12.28
CA TRP A 132 5.17 -2.49 12.47
C TRP A 132 4.10 -2.73 11.41
N LEU A 133 4.44 -2.74 10.12
CA LEU A 133 3.45 -2.98 9.07
C LEU A 133 2.81 -4.38 9.19
N ARG A 134 3.60 -5.39 9.57
CA ARG A 134 3.08 -6.74 9.83
C ARG A 134 2.05 -6.73 10.96
N GLY A 135 2.28 -5.97 12.02
CA GLY A 135 1.35 -5.81 13.14
C GLY A 135 0.12 -4.96 12.81
N GLU A 136 0.28 -3.90 12.02
CA GLU A 136 -0.78 -2.93 11.74
C GLU A 136 -1.61 -3.27 10.49
N GLY A 137 -1.08 -4.06 9.55
CA GLY A 137 -1.66 -4.21 8.22
C GLY A 137 -3.09 -4.78 8.22
N ALA A 138 -3.44 -5.65 9.17
CA ALA A 138 -4.82 -6.12 9.34
C ALA A 138 -5.78 -4.99 9.76
N ALA A 139 -5.32 -4.08 10.63
CA ALA A 139 -6.10 -2.91 11.02
C ALA A 139 -6.25 -1.91 9.86
N LEU A 140 -5.19 -1.69 9.08
CA LEU A 140 -5.26 -0.89 7.85
C LEU A 140 -6.24 -1.50 6.84
N ALA A 141 -6.20 -2.82 6.64
CA ALA A 141 -7.13 -3.51 5.75
C ALA A 141 -8.58 -3.36 6.23
N ALA A 142 -8.82 -3.44 7.53
CA ALA A 142 -10.15 -3.19 8.10
C ALA A 142 -10.63 -1.75 7.86
N LEU A 143 -9.74 -0.75 7.97
CA LEU A 143 -10.06 0.64 7.61
C LEU A 143 -10.45 0.77 6.12
N CYS A 144 -9.70 0.13 5.22
CA CYS A 144 -10.04 0.12 3.79
C CYS A 144 -11.41 -0.53 3.54
N LEU A 145 -11.68 -1.67 4.17
CA LEU A 145 -12.97 -2.35 4.02
C LEU A 145 -14.13 -1.53 4.60
N ALA A 146 -13.93 -0.82 5.71
CA ALA A 146 -14.92 0.07 6.28
C ALA A 146 -15.21 1.28 5.38
N ALA A 147 -14.20 1.78 4.67
CA ALA A 147 -14.30 2.94 3.78
C ALA A 147 -14.84 2.63 2.38
N VAL A 148 -15.22 1.37 2.07
CA VAL A 148 -15.74 1.00 0.75
C VAL A 148 -17.03 1.78 0.44
N PRO A 149 -17.05 2.61 -0.63
CA PRO A 149 -18.23 3.36 -1.05
C PRO A 149 -19.24 2.48 -1.78
N GLU A 150 -20.52 2.87 -1.75
CA GLU A 150 -21.61 2.15 -2.40
C GLU A 150 -21.75 2.47 -3.90
N ASP A 151 -21.39 3.71 -4.28
CA ASP A 151 -21.70 4.31 -5.58
C ASP A 151 -20.46 4.59 -6.45
N GLN A 152 -19.27 4.17 -6.00
CA GLN A 152 -18.00 4.37 -6.71
C GLN A 152 -17.30 3.02 -6.96
N PRO A 153 -17.65 2.27 -8.03
CA PRO A 153 -17.13 0.93 -8.30
C PRO A 153 -15.60 0.85 -8.37
N ALA A 154 -14.95 1.85 -8.98
CA ALA A 154 -13.49 1.91 -9.09
C ALA A 154 -12.80 2.03 -7.72
N LEU A 155 -13.28 2.93 -6.87
CA LEU A 155 -12.75 3.09 -5.52
C LEU A 155 -13.07 1.86 -4.66
N ALA A 156 -14.28 1.30 -4.75
CA ALA A 156 -14.65 0.07 -4.07
C ALA A 156 -13.72 -1.10 -4.45
N ALA A 157 -13.51 -1.33 -5.76
CA ALA A 157 -12.60 -2.34 -6.27
C ALA A 157 -11.16 -2.14 -5.79
N HIS A 158 -10.68 -0.90 -5.75
CA HIS A 158 -9.34 -0.57 -5.26
C HIS A 158 -9.17 -0.83 -3.77
N LEU A 159 -10.12 -0.36 -2.94
CA LEU A 159 -10.10 -0.56 -1.49
C LEU A 159 -10.14 -2.05 -1.13
N VAL A 160 -11.05 -2.80 -1.75
CA VAL A 160 -11.17 -4.25 -1.57
C VAL A 160 -9.95 -4.98 -2.12
N GLY A 161 -9.36 -4.48 -3.22
CA GLY A 161 -8.10 -4.96 -3.79
C GLY A 161 -6.93 -4.87 -2.83
N GLY A 162 -6.81 -3.77 -2.08
CA GLY A 162 -5.82 -3.65 -1.01
C GLY A 162 -5.98 -4.71 0.07
N VAL A 163 -7.22 -4.98 0.49
CA VAL A 163 -7.54 -6.01 1.50
C VAL A 163 -7.19 -7.42 0.98
N ALA A 164 -7.61 -7.74 -0.23
CA ALA A 164 -7.31 -9.02 -0.86
C ALA A 164 -5.79 -9.23 -1.04
N GLY A 165 -5.10 -8.22 -1.55
CA GLY A 165 -3.66 -8.22 -1.76
C GLY A 165 -2.88 -8.40 -0.46
N TRP A 166 -3.29 -7.72 0.62
CA TRP A 166 -2.68 -7.90 1.94
C TRP A 166 -2.73 -9.36 2.40
N ASN A 167 -3.88 -10.00 2.17
CA ASN A 167 -4.16 -11.40 2.51
C ASN A 167 -3.59 -12.40 1.48
N GLY A 168 -2.74 -11.94 0.56
CA GLY A 168 -1.96 -12.80 -0.34
C GLY A 168 -2.65 -13.16 -1.65
N ALA A 169 -3.82 -12.59 -1.93
CA ALA A 169 -4.42 -12.71 -3.27
C ALA A 169 -3.53 -11.98 -4.29
N ARG A 170 -3.34 -12.57 -5.47
CA ARG A 170 -2.43 -12.06 -6.49
C ARG A 170 -3.19 -11.51 -7.67
N ASP A 171 -4.08 -12.32 -8.24
CA ASP A 171 -4.83 -11.99 -9.44
C ASP A 171 -6.15 -11.29 -9.10
N LEU A 172 -6.70 -11.56 -7.92
CA LEU A 172 -7.99 -10.99 -7.50
C LEU A 172 -8.02 -9.45 -7.49
N PRO A 173 -7.02 -8.71 -6.95
CA PRO A 173 -7.04 -7.26 -6.99
C PRO A 173 -7.04 -6.68 -8.41
N LEU A 174 -6.32 -7.32 -9.34
CA LEU A 174 -6.31 -6.92 -10.75
C LEU A 174 -7.66 -7.20 -11.40
N ALA A 175 -8.23 -8.37 -11.14
CA ALA A 175 -9.53 -8.76 -11.65
C ALA A 175 -10.63 -7.77 -11.22
N MET A 176 -10.60 -7.29 -9.98
CA MET A 176 -11.53 -6.27 -9.49
C MET A 176 -11.34 -4.92 -10.19
N ARG A 177 -10.10 -4.50 -10.48
CA ARG A 177 -9.84 -3.27 -11.25
C ARG A 177 -10.41 -3.38 -12.66
N MET A 178 -10.13 -4.47 -13.36
CA MET A 178 -10.67 -4.71 -14.70
C MET A 178 -12.20 -4.77 -14.71
N TRP A 179 -12.83 -5.37 -13.69
CA TRP A 179 -14.27 -5.34 -13.53
C TRP A 179 -14.81 -3.92 -13.37
N ALA A 180 -14.16 -3.09 -12.54
CA ALA A 180 -14.57 -1.70 -12.37
C ALA A 180 -14.38 -0.87 -13.65
N ASP A 181 -13.43 -1.25 -14.50
CA ASP A 181 -13.22 -0.67 -15.84
C ASP A 181 -14.26 -1.17 -16.88
N GLY A 182 -15.16 -2.09 -16.49
CA GLY A 182 -16.24 -2.61 -17.33
C GLY A 182 -15.85 -3.80 -18.21
N GLU A 183 -14.71 -4.44 -17.94
CA GLU A 183 -14.25 -5.59 -18.73
C GLU A 183 -15.09 -6.84 -18.48
N GLU A 184 -15.27 -7.65 -19.53
CA GLU A 184 -16.03 -8.89 -19.44
C GLU A 184 -15.29 -9.97 -18.64
N ILE A 185 -16.02 -10.77 -17.85
CA ILE A 185 -15.44 -11.82 -17.00
C ILE A 185 -14.57 -12.83 -17.77
N ALA A 186 -14.91 -13.12 -19.02
CA ALA A 186 -14.13 -14.00 -19.88
C ALA A 186 -12.74 -13.43 -20.18
N ARG A 187 -12.66 -12.12 -20.44
CA ARG A 187 -11.39 -11.40 -20.67
C ARG A 187 -10.59 -11.27 -19.38
N ILE A 188 -11.25 -10.94 -18.27
CA ILE A 188 -10.61 -10.86 -16.95
C ILE A 188 -9.91 -12.18 -16.59
N ARG A 189 -10.57 -13.31 -16.82
CA ARG A 189 -9.99 -14.64 -16.55
C ARG A 189 -8.87 -15.03 -17.52
N ALA A 190 -8.90 -14.51 -18.74
CA ALA A 190 -7.83 -14.74 -19.70
C ALA A 190 -6.53 -14.01 -19.29
N GLU A 191 -6.64 -12.88 -18.59
CA GLU A 191 -5.49 -12.15 -18.03
C GLU A 191 -4.92 -12.86 -16.78
N GLY A 192 -5.79 -13.40 -15.93
CA GLY A 192 -5.37 -14.14 -14.74
C GLY A 192 -6.49 -14.99 -14.15
N ALA A 193 -6.28 -16.31 -14.08
CA ALA A 193 -7.21 -17.23 -13.46
C ALA A 193 -7.00 -17.30 -11.94
N PRO A 194 -8.07 -17.36 -11.13
CA PRO A 194 -7.92 -17.29 -9.67
C PRO A 194 -7.23 -18.53 -9.11
N GLY A 195 -6.11 -18.29 -8.40
CA GLY A 195 -5.45 -19.30 -7.58
C GLY A 195 -6.23 -19.65 -6.31
N ALA A 196 -5.71 -20.58 -5.50
CA ALA A 196 -6.39 -21.03 -4.29
C ALA A 196 -6.63 -19.89 -3.27
N VAL A 197 -5.65 -19.01 -3.09
CA VAL A 197 -5.78 -17.86 -2.16
C VAL A 197 -6.79 -16.84 -2.71
N ASP A 198 -6.75 -16.54 -4.01
CA ASP A 198 -7.74 -15.66 -4.65
C ASP A 198 -9.17 -16.18 -4.45
N ARG A 199 -9.38 -17.50 -4.58
CA ARG A 199 -10.71 -18.11 -4.38
C ARG A 199 -11.22 -17.94 -2.96
N ILE A 200 -10.37 -18.19 -1.96
CA ILE A 200 -10.72 -18.01 -0.55
C ILE A 200 -11.07 -16.55 -0.26
N GLN A 201 -10.22 -15.62 -0.71
CA GLN A 201 -10.42 -14.20 -0.46
C GLN A 201 -11.65 -13.65 -1.18
N ALA A 202 -11.90 -14.06 -2.43
CA ALA A 202 -13.07 -13.60 -3.18
C ALA A 202 -14.38 -14.00 -2.50
N LEU A 203 -14.49 -15.24 -1.99
CA LEU A 203 -15.70 -15.68 -1.29
C LEU A 203 -15.90 -14.93 0.03
N HIS A 204 -14.83 -14.77 0.83
CA HIS A 204 -14.88 -14.02 2.08
C HIS A 204 -15.34 -12.57 1.84
N LEU A 205 -14.74 -11.90 0.85
CA LEU A 205 -15.04 -10.51 0.53
C LEU A 205 -16.43 -10.36 -0.09
N ALA A 206 -16.87 -11.33 -0.91
CA ALA A 206 -18.21 -11.34 -1.45
C ALA A 206 -19.27 -11.37 -0.34
N ASP A 207 -19.09 -12.22 0.68
CA ASP A 207 -19.98 -12.29 1.83
C ASP A 207 -19.98 -10.97 2.62
N ALA A 208 -18.81 -10.38 2.87
CA ALA A 208 -18.67 -9.11 3.59
C ALA A 208 -19.28 -7.90 2.84
N LEU A 209 -19.36 -7.96 1.51
CA LEU A 209 -19.80 -6.84 0.66
C LEU A 209 -21.25 -6.98 0.18
N GLN A 210 -21.89 -8.14 0.35
CA GLN A 210 -23.19 -8.47 -0.26
C GLN A 210 -24.28 -7.41 -0.03
N ALA A 211 -24.33 -6.80 1.16
CA ALA A 211 -25.34 -5.82 1.52
C ALA A 211 -25.01 -4.39 1.05
N ARG A 212 -23.72 -4.08 0.80
CA ARG A 212 -23.22 -2.73 0.57
C ARG A 212 -22.83 -2.47 -0.88
N VAL A 213 -22.17 -3.44 -1.52
CA VAL A 213 -21.75 -3.37 -2.92
C VAL A 213 -22.12 -4.69 -3.62
N PRO A 214 -23.43 -4.93 -3.88
CA PRO A 214 -23.93 -6.22 -4.36
C PRO A 214 -23.36 -6.61 -5.73
N ASP A 215 -23.05 -5.66 -6.59
CA ASP A 215 -22.48 -5.92 -7.92
C ASP A 215 -21.03 -6.44 -7.81
N LEU A 216 -20.21 -5.82 -6.96
CA LEU A 216 -18.85 -6.31 -6.67
C LEU A 216 -18.90 -7.68 -6.01
N SER A 217 -19.81 -7.89 -5.05
CA SER A 217 -20.03 -9.20 -4.43
C SER A 217 -20.38 -10.28 -5.47
N SER A 218 -21.28 -9.95 -6.41
CA SER A 218 -21.69 -10.86 -7.49
C SER A 218 -20.52 -11.17 -8.43
N PHE A 219 -19.73 -10.15 -8.79
CA PHE A 219 -18.51 -10.34 -9.58
C PHE A 219 -17.51 -11.28 -8.89
N LEU A 220 -17.23 -11.06 -7.60
CA LEU A 220 -16.29 -11.88 -6.84
C LEU A 220 -16.68 -13.37 -6.84
N ARG A 221 -17.97 -13.67 -6.63
CA ARG A 221 -18.49 -15.05 -6.72
C ARG A 221 -18.37 -15.59 -8.14
N ALA A 222 -18.77 -14.79 -9.14
CA ALA A 222 -18.70 -15.20 -10.53
C ALA A 222 -17.26 -15.52 -10.94
N TYR A 223 -16.28 -14.67 -10.59
CA TYR A 223 -14.86 -14.82 -10.95
C TYR A 223 -14.31 -16.20 -10.56
N VAL A 224 -14.73 -16.73 -9.41
CA VAL A 224 -14.21 -17.99 -8.84
C VAL A 224 -15.05 -19.23 -9.09
N SER A 225 -16.20 -19.10 -9.76
CA SER A 225 -17.17 -20.19 -10.00
C SER A 225 -16.84 -21.10 -11.19
N CYS A 226 -15.57 -21.40 -11.44
CA CYS A 226 -15.13 -22.35 -12.48
C CYS A 226 -14.33 -23.50 -11.89
#